data_AF-A0A2A2PWA4-F1
#
_entry.id   AF-A0A2A2PWA4-F1
#
_cell.length_a   1.000
_cell.length_b   1.000
_cell.length_c   1.000
_cell.angle_alpha   90.00
_cell.angle_beta   90.00
_cell.angle_gamma   90.00
#
_symmetry.space_group_name_H-M   'P 1'
#
loop_
_entity.id
_entity.type
_entity.pdbx_description
1 polymer ?
#
loop_
_entity_poly.entity_id
_entity_poly.type
_entity_poly.pdbx_seq_one_letter_code
_entity_poly.pdbx_strand_id
1 'polypeptide(L)'
;MNIRKLLVSAIAVGALASTTLLQAQEQKKGKGGGGRGGMGSPEQMVQRLDEAVQLTAEQKTKITAIYAKSREKMQALPEDQRMEKGREIMASIRTEVRAVLTAEQQKKFDEMTPGRGQGGQGKKKNQ
;
A
#
# COMPACT_ATOMS: atom_id res chain seq x y z
N MET A 1 39.60 32.34 -10.52
CA MET A 1 39.83 32.58 -9.08
C MET A 1 39.97 31.22 -8.41
N ASN A 2 41.20 30.89 -8.05
CA ASN A 2 41.67 29.62 -7.47
C ASN A 2 41.15 29.52 -6.00
N ILE A 3 41.00 28.37 -5.34
CA ILE A 3 42.06 27.58 -4.65
C ILE A 3 41.33 26.37 -4.01
N ARG A 4 41.42 25.13 -4.53
CA ARG A 4 42.29 24.02 -4.07
C ARG A 4 42.88 24.12 -2.65
N LYS A 5 42.32 23.40 -1.68
CA LYS A 5 43.00 22.88 -0.49
C LYS A 5 42.70 21.36 -0.49
N LEU A 6 43.62 20.40 -0.78
CA LEU A 6 44.88 20.00 -0.09
C LEU A 6 44.66 19.92 1.43
N LEU A 7 44.93 18.85 2.18
CA LEU A 7 45.71 17.61 2.03
C LEU A 7 45.47 16.76 3.32
N VAL A 8 45.62 15.42 3.24
CA VAL A 8 46.37 14.53 4.20
C VAL A 8 45.77 14.37 5.61
N SER A 9 45.80 13.26 6.35
CA SER A 9 46.38 11.90 6.35
C SER A 9 45.48 11.09 7.30
N ALA A 10 45.11 9.84 7.01
CA ALA A 10 45.81 8.62 7.45
C ALA A 10 45.81 8.32 8.98
N ILE A 11 45.24 7.13 9.29
CA ILE A 11 45.60 6.19 10.37
C ILE A 11 45.05 6.49 11.78
N ALA A 12 44.12 5.65 12.25
CA ALA A 12 44.40 4.67 13.31
C ALA A 12 43.20 3.71 13.51
N VAL A 13 43.51 2.41 13.48
CA VAL A 13 42.67 1.32 13.97
C VAL A 13 42.68 1.34 15.50
N GLY A 14 41.55 1.08 16.17
CA GLY A 14 41.53 0.90 17.63
C GLY A 14 40.15 0.69 18.27
N ALA A 15 39.80 -0.59 18.44
CA ALA A 15 38.98 -1.24 19.47
C ALA A 15 37.87 -0.48 20.28
N LEU A 16 36.68 -1.09 20.24
CA LEU A 16 35.74 -1.41 21.35
C LEU A 16 35.59 -0.41 22.52
N ALA A 17 34.41 0.23 22.61
CA ALA A 17 33.58 0.25 23.83
C ALA A 17 32.25 0.97 23.57
N SER A 18 31.16 0.30 23.92
CA SER A 18 29.79 0.81 23.91
C SER A 18 29.60 1.93 24.93
N THR A 19 28.94 3.04 24.56
CA THR A 19 27.57 3.39 24.99
C THR A 19 27.20 4.84 24.65
N THR A 20 26.12 4.96 23.88
CA THR A 20 25.05 5.99 23.91
C THR A 20 25.41 7.48 23.85
N LEU A 21 25.13 8.10 22.70
CA LEU A 21 24.25 9.28 22.57
C LEU A 21 23.87 9.52 21.09
N LEU A 22 22.57 9.38 20.81
CA LEU A 22 21.79 10.11 19.81
C LEU A 22 22.33 10.26 18.35
N GLN A 23 22.05 9.26 17.53
CA GLN A 23 21.60 9.45 16.13
C GLN A 23 20.39 8.53 15.94
N ALA A 24 19.15 8.98 16.18
CA ALA A 24 18.39 9.81 15.25
C ALA A 24 18.45 9.28 13.81
N GLN A 25 18.04 8.03 13.60
CA GLN A 25 16.99 7.62 12.65
C GLN A 25 16.71 6.13 12.92
N GLU A 26 16.30 5.84 14.16
CA GLU A 26 15.73 4.53 14.46
C GLU A 26 14.40 4.42 13.73
N GLN A 27 14.45 3.57 12.71
CA GLN A 27 13.42 2.93 11.93
C GLN A 27 12.17 2.55 12.76
N LYS A 28 11.37 3.53 13.19
CA LYS A 28 9.97 3.31 13.60
C LYS A 28 9.06 3.49 12.39
N LYS A 29 9.14 2.57 11.42
CA LYS A 29 7.98 2.32 10.56
C LYS A 29 7.02 1.48 11.41
N GLY A 30 6.05 2.17 11.99
CA GLY A 30 5.20 1.68 13.06
C GLY A 30 4.63 0.29 12.80
N LYS A 31 4.85 -0.60 13.78
CA LYS A 31 3.98 -1.72 14.07
C LYS A 31 2.65 -1.13 14.56
N GLY A 32 1.78 -0.76 13.63
CA GLY A 32 0.41 -0.37 13.91
C GLY A 32 -0.41 -1.60 14.22
N GLY A 33 -0.61 -1.89 15.50
CA GLY A 33 -1.70 -2.75 15.94
C GLY A 33 -3.03 -2.13 15.49
N GLY A 34 -3.84 -2.92 14.79
CA GLY A 34 -5.20 -2.55 14.41
C GLY A 34 -6.09 -3.77 14.55
N GLY A 35 -6.78 -3.87 15.68
CA GLY A 35 -7.76 -4.91 15.91
C GLY A 35 -8.93 -4.82 14.91
N ARG A 36 -9.58 -5.99 14.71
CA ARG A 36 -10.93 -6.17 14.15
C ARG A 36 -11.24 -5.38 12.87
N GLY A 37 -10.96 -6.00 11.72
CA GLY A 37 -11.78 -5.86 10.51
C GLY A 37 -11.63 -4.58 9.65
N GLY A 38 -10.68 -3.71 9.95
CA GLY A 38 -10.43 -2.50 9.14
C GLY A 38 -9.60 -2.76 7.88
N MET A 39 -10.00 -2.14 6.76
CA MET A 39 -9.17 -2.00 5.55
C MET A 39 -7.84 -1.33 5.92
N GLY A 40 -6.71 -1.93 5.51
CA GLY A 40 -5.36 -1.42 5.83
C GLY A 40 -5.12 0.00 5.31
N SER A 41 -3.95 0.58 5.61
CA SER A 41 -3.62 1.93 5.11
C SER A 41 -3.57 1.95 3.57
N PRO A 42 -3.82 3.10 2.92
CA PRO A 42 -3.69 3.24 1.46
C PRO A 42 -2.34 2.71 0.94
N GLU A 43 -1.25 3.01 1.65
CA GLU A 43 0.12 2.61 1.29
C GLU A 43 0.30 1.09 1.38
N GLN A 44 -0.29 0.45 2.40
CA GLN A 44 -0.26 -1.01 2.53
C GLN A 44 -1.04 -1.68 1.41
N MET A 45 -2.16 -1.11 0.98
CA MET A 45 -2.93 -1.64 -0.14
C MET A 45 -2.19 -1.50 -1.46
N VAL A 46 -1.56 -0.34 -1.70
CA VAL A 46 -0.69 -0.15 -2.88
C VAL A 46 0.49 -1.10 -2.86
N GLN A 47 1.13 -1.32 -1.72
CA GLN A 47 2.24 -2.26 -1.61
C GLN A 47 1.83 -3.68 -2.00
N ARG A 48 0.68 -4.17 -1.51
CA ARG A 48 0.17 -5.49 -1.88
C ARG A 48 -0.13 -5.60 -3.38
N LEU A 49 -0.69 -4.56 -3.98
CA LEU A 49 -0.96 -4.53 -5.41
C LEU A 49 0.35 -4.48 -6.22
N ASP A 50 1.34 -3.72 -5.76
CA ASP A 50 2.66 -3.62 -6.35
C ASP A 50 3.40 -4.96 -6.39
N GLU A 51 3.37 -5.71 -5.29
CA GLU A 51 3.94 -7.07 -5.23
C GLU A 51 3.32 -8.01 -6.27
N ALA A 52 2.08 -7.74 -6.67
CA ALA A 52 1.28 -8.58 -7.56
C ALA A 52 1.45 -8.21 -9.05
N VAL A 53 1.44 -6.91 -9.37
CA VAL A 53 1.43 -6.43 -10.76
C VAL A 53 2.63 -5.56 -11.13
N GLN A 54 3.55 -5.30 -10.20
CA GLN A 54 4.76 -4.48 -10.39
C GLN A 54 4.42 -3.09 -10.93
N LEU A 55 3.95 -2.21 -10.03
CA LEU A 55 3.49 -0.87 -10.37
C LEU A 55 4.67 0.09 -10.60
N THR A 56 4.50 1.01 -11.54
CA THR A 56 5.43 2.15 -11.68
C THR A 56 5.23 3.16 -10.54
N ALA A 57 6.20 4.04 -10.31
CA ALA A 57 6.10 5.10 -9.30
C ALA A 57 4.89 6.02 -9.52
N GLU A 58 4.57 6.32 -10.78
CA GLU A 58 3.40 7.13 -11.14
C GLU A 58 2.08 6.39 -10.83
N GLN A 59 2.00 5.10 -11.15
CA GLN A 59 0.84 4.28 -10.85
C GLN A 59 0.62 4.17 -9.34
N LYS A 60 1.68 3.94 -8.55
CA LYS A 60 1.61 3.93 -7.09
C LYS A 60 1.01 5.22 -6.55
N THR A 61 1.46 6.37 -7.05
CA THR A 61 0.97 7.68 -6.63
C THR A 61 -0.53 7.85 -6.92
N LYS A 62 -0.96 7.51 -8.16
CA LYS A 62 -2.37 7.58 -8.57
C LYS A 62 -3.27 6.63 -7.76
N ILE A 63 -2.82 5.39 -7.54
CA ILE A 63 -3.57 4.37 -6.83
C ILE A 63 -3.66 4.70 -5.33
N THR A 64 -2.60 5.24 -4.71
CA THR A 64 -2.65 5.73 -3.32
C THR A 64 -3.74 6.79 -3.15
N ALA A 65 -3.83 7.74 -4.09
CA ALA A 65 -4.86 8.79 -4.05
C ALA A 65 -6.29 8.21 -4.17
N ILE A 66 -6.49 7.21 -5.04
CA ILE A 66 -7.77 6.48 -5.17
C ILE A 66 -8.17 5.85 -3.83
N TYR A 67 -7.24 5.12 -3.19
CA TYR A 67 -7.52 4.49 -1.90
C TYR A 67 -7.75 5.50 -0.78
N ALA A 68 -6.99 6.59 -0.72
CA ALA A 68 -7.16 7.65 0.28
C ALA A 68 -8.54 8.30 0.18
N LYS A 69 -8.94 8.73 -1.01
CA LYS A 69 -10.27 9.31 -1.28
C LYS A 69 -11.40 8.35 -0.94
N SER A 70 -11.22 7.06 -1.24
CA SER A 70 -12.26 6.05 -0.98
C SER A 70 -12.39 5.73 0.51
N ARG A 71 -11.28 5.78 1.25
CA ARG A 71 -11.28 5.66 2.71
C ARG A 71 -12.03 6.82 3.35
N GLU A 72 -11.80 8.05 2.90
CA GLU A 72 -12.54 9.24 3.37
C GLU A 72 -14.05 9.09 3.10
N LYS A 73 -14.43 8.68 1.88
CA LYS A 73 -15.83 8.39 1.54
C LYS A 73 -16.43 7.36 2.49
N MET A 74 -15.72 6.27 2.78
CA MET A 74 -16.21 5.22 3.68
C MET A 74 -16.33 5.68 5.13
N GLN A 75 -15.43 6.55 5.59
CA GLN A 75 -15.48 7.13 6.93
C GLN A 75 -16.63 8.12 7.11
N ALA A 76 -16.96 8.86 6.06
CA ALA A 76 -18.08 9.80 6.04
C ALA A 76 -19.45 9.11 6.03
N LEU A 77 -19.51 7.80 5.72
CA LEU A 77 -20.77 7.05 5.69
C LEU A 77 -21.26 6.70 7.12
N PRO A 78 -22.58 6.91 7.37
CA PRO A 78 -23.28 6.33 8.51
C PRO A 78 -23.17 4.81 8.56
N GLU A 79 -23.14 4.23 9.76
CA GLU A 79 -22.88 2.79 9.97
C GLU A 79 -23.88 1.87 9.25
N ASP A 80 -25.16 2.25 9.25
CA ASP A 80 -26.26 1.59 8.55
C ASP A 80 -26.07 1.57 7.02
N GLN A 81 -25.41 2.58 6.45
CA GLN A 81 -25.14 2.67 5.01
C GLN A 81 -23.81 2.05 4.59
N ARG A 82 -22.90 1.74 5.54
CA ARG A 82 -21.56 1.24 5.23
C ARG A 82 -21.58 -0.09 4.47
N MET A 83 -22.57 -0.94 4.70
CA MET A 83 -22.65 -2.23 4.00
C MET A 83 -23.00 -2.06 2.52
N GLU A 84 -24.04 -1.30 2.22
CA GLU A 84 -24.50 -1.08 0.84
C GLU A 84 -23.54 -0.18 0.08
N LYS A 85 -23.29 1.03 0.60
CA LYS A 85 -22.40 2.01 -0.03
C LYS A 85 -20.93 1.58 0.00
N GLY A 86 -20.54 0.75 0.97
CA GLY A 86 -19.19 0.16 0.99
C GLY A 86 -18.96 -0.76 -0.21
N ARG A 87 -19.96 -1.54 -0.64
CA ARG A 87 -19.83 -2.38 -1.85
C ARG A 87 -19.68 -1.53 -3.12
N GLU A 88 -20.47 -0.47 -3.24
CA GLU A 88 -20.36 0.49 -4.36
C GLU A 88 -18.97 1.15 -4.39
N ILE A 89 -18.45 1.59 -3.24
CA ILE A 89 -17.12 2.18 -3.11
C ILE A 89 -16.04 1.18 -3.52
N MET A 90 -16.12 -0.08 -3.09
CA MET A 90 -15.16 -1.12 -3.47
C MET A 90 -15.19 -1.42 -4.98
N ALA A 91 -16.37 -1.45 -5.59
CA ALA A 91 -16.50 -1.61 -7.03
C ALA A 91 -15.91 -0.40 -7.79
N SER A 92 -16.14 0.81 -7.29
CA SER A 92 -15.55 2.05 -7.84
C SER A 92 -14.03 2.05 -7.73
N ILE A 93 -13.46 1.72 -6.57
CA ILE A 93 -12.00 1.55 -6.39
C ILE A 93 -11.46 0.58 -7.44
N ARG A 94 -12.08 -0.59 -7.61
CA ARG A 94 -11.61 -1.60 -8.56
C ARG A 94 -11.56 -1.07 -9.98
N THR A 95 -12.60 -0.36 -10.42
CA THR A 95 -12.65 0.26 -11.75
C THR A 95 -11.59 1.33 -11.93
N GLU A 96 -11.45 2.23 -10.95
CA GLU A 96 -10.48 3.32 -10.99
C GLU A 96 -9.04 2.80 -10.99
N VAL A 97 -8.73 1.81 -10.15
CA VAL A 97 -7.40 1.16 -10.12
C VAL A 97 -7.12 0.49 -11.46
N ARG A 98 -8.07 -0.29 -11.99
CA ARG A 98 -7.91 -0.99 -13.27
C ARG A 98 -7.59 -0.02 -14.42
N ALA A 99 -8.17 1.17 -14.42
CA ALA A 99 -7.92 2.20 -15.44
C ALA A 99 -6.49 2.78 -15.40
N VAL A 100 -5.79 2.68 -14.28
CA VAL A 100 -4.39 3.14 -14.11
C VAL A 100 -3.38 2.06 -14.54
N LEU A 101 -3.80 0.80 -14.59
CA LEU A 101 -2.96 -0.34 -14.93
C LEU A 101 -2.78 -0.49 -16.45
N THR A 102 -1.62 -1.03 -16.86
CA THR A 102 -1.40 -1.47 -18.24
C THR A 102 -2.22 -2.72 -18.55
N ALA A 103 -2.40 -3.03 -19.84
CA ALA A 103 -3.16 -4.22 -20.27
C ALA A 103 -2.61 -5.53 -19.65
N GLU A 104 -1.29 -5.66 -19.50
CA GLU A 104 -0.67 -6.84 -18.88
C GLU A 104 -0.93 -6.91 -17.38
N GLN A 105 -0.84 -5.78 -16.69
CA GLN A 105 -1.13 -5.68 -15.25
C GLN A 105 -2.61 -5.92 -14.95
N GLN A 106 -3.52 -5.46 -15.83
CA GLN A 106 -4.95 -5.68 -15.71
C GLN A 106 -5.31 -7.17 -15.67
N LYS A 107 -4.63 -8.01 -16.48
CA LYS A 107 -4.87 -9.47 -16.46
C LYS A 107 -4.58 -10.06 -15.09
N LYS A 108 -3.40 -9.78 -14.53
CA LYS A 108 -3.01 -10.22 -13.17
C LYS A 108 -3.96 -9.68 -12.10
N PHE A 109 -4.34 -8.41 -12.21
CA PHE A 109 -5.29 -7.78 -11.28
C PHE A 109 -6.68 -8.42 -11.33
N ASP A 110 -7.17 -8.76 -12.52
CA ASP A 110 -8.47 -9.40 -12.71
C ASP A 110 -8.48 -10.86 -12.17
N GLU A 111 -7.35 -11.58 -12.25
CA GLU A 111 -7.17 -12.92 -11.67
C GLU A 111 -7.20 -12.92 -10.13
N MET A 112 -6.72 -11.84 -9.50
CA MET A 112 -6.70 -11.71 -8.04
C MET A 112 -8.07 -11.38 -7.43
N THR A 113 -9.07 -11.02 -8.24
CA THR A 113 -10.38 -10.62 -7.71
C THR A 113 -11.17 -11.87 -7.28
N PRO A 114 -11.49 -12.05 -5.99
CA PRO A 114 -12.38 -13.11 -5.54
C PRO A 114 -13.80 -12.80 -6.04
N GLY A 115 -14.17 -13.39 -7.17
CA GLY A 115 -15.47 -13.13 -7.80
C GLY A 115 -15.57 -13.59 -9.25
N ARG A 116 -14.45 -13.86 -9.94
CA ARG A 116 -14.48 -14.41 -11.31
C ARG A 116 -14.30 -15.93 -11.40
N GLY A 117 -13.83 -16.58 -10.34
CA GLY A 117 -13.47 -18.01 -10.37
C GLY A 117 -14.23 -18.94 -9.41
N GLN A 118 -14.78 -18.47 -8.29
CA GLN A 118 -15.35 -19.39 -7.29
C GLN A 118 -16.20 -18.65 -6.25
N GLY A 119 -17.50 -18.48 -6.53
CA GLY A 119 -18.42 -17.84 -5.58
C GLY A 119 -19.90 -17.95 -5.95
N GLY A 120 -20.25 -18.69 -7.00
CA GLY A 120 -21.61 -18.80 -7.54
C GLY A 120 -22.08 -20.23 -7.80
N GLN A 121 -21.46 -21.24 -7.20
CA GLN A 121 -21.86 -22.64 -7.37
C GLN A 121 -21.85 -23.34 -6.01
N GLY A 122 -22.91 -23.16 -5.24
CA GLY A 122 -23.03 -23.77 -3.91
C GLY A 122 -24.40 -23.69 -3.24
N LYS A 123 -25.40 -23.02 -3.83
CA LYS A 123 -26.78 -22.99 -3.29
C LYS A 123 -27.84 -22.93 -4.39
N LYS A 124 -27.95 -24.00 -5.18
CA LYS A 124 -29.15 -24.36 -5.96
C LYS A 124 -29.26 -25.88 -6.09
N LYS A 125 -29.35 -26.58 -4.96
CA LYS A 125 -29.97 -27.91 -4.84
C LYS A 125 -30.67 -27.92 -3.48
N ASN A 126 -31.94 -28.33 -3.47
CA ASN A 126 -32.92 -28.33 -2.38
C ASN A 126 -33.76 -27.04 -2.22
N GLN A 127 -34.67 -26.85 -3.17
CA GLN A 127 -36.10 -26.92 -2.89
C GLN A 127 -36.81 -27.52 -4.10
#